data_AF-A0A382ZMQ0-F1
#
_entry.id   AF-A0A382ZMQ0-F1
#
_cell.length_a   1.000
_cell.length_b   1.000
_cell.length_c   1.000
_cell.angle_alpha   90.00
_cell.angle_beta   90.00
_cell.angle_gamma   90.00
#
_symmetry.space_group_name_H-M   'P 1'
#
loop_
_entity.id
_entity.type
_entity.pdbx_description
1 polymer ?
#
loop_
_entity_poly.entity_id
_entity_poly.type
_entity_poly.pdbx_seq_one_letter_code
_entity_poly.pdbx_strand_id
1 'polypeptide(L)'
;MNIFNTGLLLLLVTFTWPSLAAPIVLDKIAAIVDNEIIMVSELESRKTAIKAQLTDPASMPSEETLTKQIIERLVVESLQMQMARRAGIR
;
A
#
# COMPACT_ATOMS: atom_id res chain seq x y z
N MET A 1 -24.55 49.32 -26.06
CA MET A 1 -23.15 48.89 -25.81
C MET A 1 -23.17 47.74 -24.78
N ASN A 2 -23.97 46.69 -24.98
CA ASN A 2 -24.30 45.72 -23.91
C ASN A 2 -24.19 44.26 -24.39
N ILE A 3 -24.29 44.04 -25.71
CA ILE A 3 -24.14 42.75 -26.41
C ILE A 3 -22.73 42.16 -26.28
N PHE A 4 -21.71 43.01 -26.13
CA PHE A 4 -20.31 42.57 -25.99
C PHE A 4 -20.04 42.00 -24.59
N ASN A 5 -20.61 42.60 -23.55
CA ASN A 5 -20.50 42.10 -22.16
C ASN A 5 -21.29 40.80 -21.95
N THR A 6 -22.45 40.65 -22.60
CA THR A 6 -23.23 39.40 -22.54
C THR A 6 -22.52 38.24 -23.25
N GLY A 7 -21.77 38.52 -24.33
CA GLY A 7 -20.94 37.51 -25.00
C GLY A 7 -19.77 37.03 -24.14
N LEU A 8 -19.12 37.94 -23.42
CA LEU A 8 -18.02 37.62 -22.50
C LEU A 8 -18.49 36.77 -21.30
N LEU A 9 -19.70 37.03 -20.78
CA LEU A 9 -20.31 36.26 -19.69
C LEU A 9 -20.66 34.82 -20.11
N LEU A 10 -21.08 34.62 -21.36
CA LEU A 10 -21.45 33.30 -21.87
C LEU A 10 -20.22 32.41 -22.14
N LEU A 11 -19.08 33.02 -22.50
CA LEU A 11 -17.80 32.32 -22.68
C LEU A 11 -17.16 31.87 -21.36
N LEU A 12 -17.47 32.52 -20.24
CA LEU A 12 -16.94 32.15 -18.92
C LEU A 12 -17.64 30.95 -18.29
N VAL A 13 -18.89 30.66 -18.69
CA VAL A 13 -19.70 29.56 -18.16
C VAL A 13 -19.33 28.20 -18.75
N THR A 14 -18.69 28.16 -19.93
CA THR A 14 -18.33 26.89 -20.59
C THR A 14 -17.04 26.25 -20.07
N PHE A 15 -16.34 26.88 -19.12
CA PHE A 15 -15.04 26.40 -18.62
C PHE A 15 -15.12 25.47 -17.41
N THR A 16 -16.31 25.06 -16.95
CA THR A 16 -16.44 24.13 -15.82
C THR A 16 -16.37 22.68 -16.30
N TRP A 17 -15.16 22.17 -16.55
CA TRP A 17 -14.96 20.74 -16.73
C TRP A 17 -15.13 20.01 -15.38
N PRO A 18 -16.02 19.00 -15.28
CA PRO A 18 -16.08 18.17 -14.09
C PRO A 18 -14.79 17.35 -13.98
N SER A 19 -14.12 17.47 -12.84
CA SER A 19 -13.00 16.59 -12.51
C SER A 19 -13.55 15.20 -12.15
N LEU A 20 -13.31 14.21 -13.01
CA LEU A 20 -13.59 12.80 -12.73
C LEU A 20 -12.38 12.19 -12.03
N ALA A 21 -12.38 12.19 -10.70
CA ALA A 21 -11.40 11.44 -9.92
C ALA A 21 -11.87 9.99 -9.80
N ALA A 22 -11.09 9.05 -10.36
CA ALA A 22 -11.34 7.63 -10.17
C ALA A 22 -10.94 7.20 -8.74
N PRO A 23 -11.75 6.39 -8.05
CA PRO A 23 -11.37 5.85 -6.75
C PRO A 23 -10.13 4.96 -6.89
N ILE A 24 -9.09 5.24 -6.09
CA ILE A 24 -7.89 4.41 -6.02
C ILE A 24 -8.09 3.28 -4.99
N VAL A 25 -7.64 2.08 -5.32
CA VAL A 25 -7.61 0.97 -4.37
C VAL A 25 -6.47 1.22 -3.40
N LEU A 26 -6.80 1.42 -2.12
CA LEU A 26 -5.80 1.48 -1.06
C LEU A 26 -5.39 0.06 -0.67
N ASP A 27 -4.11 -0.12 -0.38
CA ASP A 27 -3.58 -1.42 0.02
C ASP A 27 -4.24 -1.92 1.32
N LYS A 28 -4.37 -3.23 1.41
CA LYS A 28 -5.09 -3.91 2.49
C LYS A 28 -4.18 -4.16 3.68
N ILE A 29 -4.79 -4.32 4.84
CA ILE A 29 -4.11 -4.65 6.09
C ILE A 29 -4.02 -6.17 6.22
N ALA A 30 -2.81 -6.69 6.42
CA ALA A 30 -2.58 -8.11 6.71
C ALA A 30 -2.59 -8.37 8.22
N ALA A 31 -1.94 -7.50 9.01
CA ALA A 31 -1.90 -7.59 10.46
C ALA A 31 -1.62 -6.21 11.12
N ILE A 32 -1.95 -6.08 12.41
CA ILE A 32 -1.66 -4.90 13.23
C ILE A 32 -0.73 -5.33 14.36
N VAL A 33 0.38 -4.61 14.56
CA VAL A 33 1.42 -4.93 15.53
C VAL A 33 1.77 -3.68 16.34
N ASP A 34 1.29 -3.62 17.58
CA ASP A 34 1.38 -2.43 18.45
C ASP A 34 0.89 -1.16 17.74
N ASN A 35 1.83 -0.30 17.32
CA ASN A 35 1.58 0.97 16.65
C ASN A 35 1.86 0.93 15.13
N GLU A 36 2.25 -0.21 14.58
CA GLU A 36 2.55 -0.40 13.15
C GLU A 36 1.55 -1.35 12.48
N ILE A 37 1.42 -1.20 11.17
CA ILE A 37 0.51 -1.99 10.34
C ILE A 37 1.34 -2.74 9.30
N ILE A 38 1.13 -4.05 9.21
CA ILE A 38 1.73 -4.88 8.16
C ILE A 38 0.76 -4.92 6.98
N MET A 39 1.23 -4.49 5.82
CA MET A 39 0.43 -4.39 4.60
C MET A 39 0.38 -5.72 3.83
N VAL A 40 -0.68 -5.93 3.04
CA VAL A 40 -0.78 -7.11 2.17
C VAL A 40 0.27 -7.08 1.07
N SER A 41 0.59 -5.92 0.49
CA SER A 41 1.67 -5.82 -0.50
C SER A 41 3.04 -6.22 0.06
N GLU A 42 3.32 -5.94 1.33
CA GLU A 42 4.57 -6.31 1.99
C GLU A 42 4.67 -7.82 2.21
N LEU A 43 3.58 -8.44 2.68
CA LEU A 43 3.47 -9.89 2.79
C LEU A 43 3.70 -10.57 1.43
N GLU A 44 3.06 -10.08 0.37
CA GLU A 44 3.21 -10.63 -0.98
C GLU A 44 4.62 -10.41 -1.55
N SER A 45 5.23 -9.27 -1.28
CA SER A 45 6.63 -8.99 -1.65
C SER A 45 7.58 -9.99 -1.00
N ARG A 46 7.44 -10.22 0.32
CA ARG A 46 8.24 -11.20 1.06
C ARG A 46 8.00 -12.63 0.56
N LYS A 47 6.75 -12.99 0.31
CA LYS A 47 6.39 -14.30 -0.26
C LYS A 47 7.09 -14.50 -1.61
N THR A 48 7.06 -13.50 -2.47
CA THR A 48 7.71 -13.54 -3.79
C THR A 48 9.22 -13.67 -3.67
N ALA A 49 9.85 -12.93 -2.75
CA ALA A 49 11.29 -13.00 -2.52
C ALA A 49 11.74 -14.38 -2.02
N ILE A 50 10.97 -15.02 -1.13
CA ILE A 50 11.25 -16.38 -0.65
C ILE A 50 11.06 -17.39 -1.78
N LYS A 51 9.94 -17.29 -2.52
CA LYS A 51 9.68 -18.16 -3.68
C LYS A 51 10.79 -18.07 -4.73
N ALA A 52 11.35 -16.88 -4.95
CA ALA A 52 12.46 -16.68 -5.90
C ALA A 52 13.79 -17.26 -5.43
N GLN A 53 14.00 -17.41 -4.11
CA GLN A 53 15.23 -17.99 -3.54
C GLN A 53 15.18 -19.52 -3.48
N LEU A 54 14.01 -20.13 -3.60
CA LEU A 54 13.86 -21.58 -3.54
C LEU A 54 14.30 -22.21 -4.87
N THR A 55 15.29 -23.10 -4.78
CA THR A 55 15.79 -23.87 -5.94
C THR A 55 14.90 -25.08 -6.24
N ASP A 56 14.22 -25.64 -5.22
CA ASP A 56 13.35 -26.80 -5.35
C ASP A 56 11.90 -26.49 -4.91
N PRO A 57 10.94 -26.44 -5.85
CA PRO A 57 9.52 -26.21 -5.57
C PRO A 57 8.88 -27.28 -4.66
N ALA A 58 9.42 -28.50 -4.63
CA ALA A 58 8.84 -29.61 -3.86
C ALA A 58 9.02 -29.44 -2.34
N SER A 59 9.96 -28.59 -1.92
CA SER A 59 10.22 -28.28 -0.51
C SER A 59 9.32 -27.17 0.07
N MET A 60 8.46 -26.57 -0.76
CA MET A 60 7.64 -25.44 -0.34
C MET A 60 6.53 -25.88 0.62
N PRO A 61 6.39 -25.25 1.80
CA PRO A 61 5.26 -25.52 2.68
C PRO A 61 3.93 -25.07 2.02
N SER A 62 2.79 -25.52 2.57
CA SER A 62 1.49 -25.07 2.07
C SER A 62 1.39 -23.54 2.10
N GLU A 63 0.62 -22.95 1.17
CA GLU A 63 0.51 -21.49 1.05
C GLU A 63 0.03 -20.84 2.36
N GLU A 64 -0.90 -21.48 3.07
CA GLU A 64 -1.37 -21.02 4.37
C GLU A 64 -0.26 -21.02 5.42
N THR A 65 0.52 -22.11 5.50
CA THR A 65 1.65 -22.21 6.45
C THR A 65 2.73 -21.19 6.12
N LEU A 66 3.08 -21.05 4.84
CA LEU A 66 4.06 -20.07 4.37
C LEU A 66 3.62 -18.65 4.73
N THR A 67 2.36 -18.31 4.46
CA THR A 67 1.79 -17.00 4.76
C THR A 67 1.87 -16.72 6.26
N LYS A 68 1.46 -17.67 7.09
CA LYS A 68 1.54 -17.55 8.55
C LYS A 68 2.97 -17.32 9.03
N GLN A 69 3.92 -18.11 8.54
CA GLN A 69 5.34 -17.98 8.88
C GLN A 69 5.91 -16.61 8.49
N ILE A 70 5.55 -16.09 7.30
CA ILE A 70 5.99 -14.78 6.86
C ILE A 70 5.40 -13.67 7.75
N ILE A 71 4.12 -13.74 8.09
CA ILE A 71 3.49 -12.76 8.99
C ILE A 71 4.20 -12.77 10.34
N GLU A 72 4.41 -13.94 10.95
CA GLU A 72 5.14 -14.06 12.22
C GLU A 72 6.53 -13.44 12.13
N ARG A 73 7.24 -13.66 11.01
CA ARG A 73 8.56 -13.06 10.79
C ARG A 73 8.49 -11.54 10.68
N LEU A 74 7.52 -11.01 9.93
CA LEU A 74 7.32 -9.56 9.76
C LEU A 74 6.96 -8.89 11.10
N VAL A 75 6.15 -9.54 11.93
CA VAL A 75 5.82 -9.07 13.29
C VAL A 75 7.08 -8.93 14.14
N VAL A 76 7.92 -9.98 14.18
CA VAL A 76 9.16 -9.97 14.96
C VAL A 76 10.12 -8.89 14.46
N GLU A 77 10.28 -8.74 13.14
CA GLU A 77 11.13 -7.70 12.55
C GLU A 77 10.62 -6.28 12.88
N SER A 78 9.31 -6.04 12.77
CA SER A 78 8.68 -4.76 13.15
C SER A 78 8.95 -4.44 14.62
N LEU A 79 8.73 -5.39 15.52
CA LEU A 79 9.01 -5.21 16.95
C LEU A 79 10.48 -4.92 17.22
N GLN A 80 11.40 -5.63 16.54
CA GLN A 80 12.84 -5.39 16.65
C GLN A 80 13.22 -3.99 16.17
N MET A 81 12.66 -3.53 15.04
CA MET A 81 12.88 -2.17 14.55
C MET A 81 12.32 -1.12 15.51
N GLN A 82 11.15 -1.36 16.11
CA GLN A 82 10.59 -0.49 17.14
C GLN A 82 11.49 -0.43 18.39
N MET A 83 12.03 -1.57 18.83
CA MET A 83 13.00 -1.60 19.92
C MET A 83 14.29 -0.87 19.58
N ALA A 84 14.83 -1.06 18.37
CA ALA A 84 16.03 -0.37 17.90
C ALA A 84 15.85 1.15 17.88
N ARG A 85 14.72 1.63 17.32
CA ARG A 85 14.38 3.05 17.31
C ARG A 85 14.22 3.62 18.73
N ARG A 86 13.59 2.87 19.64
CA ARG A 86 13.47 3.26 21.07
C ARG A 86 14.82 3.32 21.78
N ALA A 87 15.75 2.43 21.43
CA ALA A 87 17.10 2.42 21.95
C ALA A 87 18.01 3.51 21.34
N GLY A 88 17.51 4.32 20.40
CA GLY A 88 18.30 5.35 19.73
C GLY A 88 19.25 4.82 18.65
N ILE A 89 19.09 3.56 18.23
CA ILE A 89 19.86 2.95 17.14
C ILE A 89 19.26 3.45 15.82
N ARG A 90 20.09 4.08 14.98
CA ARG A 90 19.74 4.61 13.66
C ARG A 90 20.72 4.11 12.61
#